data_AF-A0AAD4I545-F1
#
_entry.id   AF-A0AAD4I545-F1
#
_cell.length_a   1.000
_cell.length_b   1.000
_cell.length_c   1.000
_cell.angle_alpha   90.00
_cell.angle_beta   90.00
_cell.angle_gamma   90.00
#
_symmetry.space_group_name_H-M   'P 1'
#
loop_
_entity.id
_entity.type
_entity.pdbx_description
1 polymer ?
#
loop_
_entity_poly.entity_id
_entity_poly.type
_entity_poly.pdbx_seq_one_letter_code
_entity_poly.pdbx_strand_id
1 'polypeptide(L)'
;MFWSQEFVDDWNDEHSPRKQLFPDALAARQKSPTKEHNPEKTSQKTAAAKKTSEREAKKAFEKAKHELAERFLQELDTTITNGKLAELSASTGGIKLIWTNKLNTTAGRANWKRETIRSRHPDGTAAGPDSTTATKHKHHASIELAEKVIDDEHRLLNVLAHEFCHLANFMVSGVTNNPHGREFKAWAAQCSRAFGDRGIQVTTKHSYDIDFKYVWQCVACGTEFKRHSRSIDPARHRCGSCREELRQTKPVPRKKKEDGDGSGGGGGGGGGGGAVSAYQAFMKEQMRLVKEENPKSPQKEIMKIVAGRWAAQKSSRAMSSSTTPDASIQEVTKDLADLAV
;
A
#
# COMPACT_ATOMS: atom_id res chain seq x y z
N MET A 1 -18.55 8.19 2.55
CA MET A 1 -17.19 7.93 3.07
C MET A 1 -16.19 8.36 2.02
N PHE A 2 -15.45 9.46 2.21
CA PHE A 2 -14.34 9.77 1.29
C PHE A 2 -13.28 10.63 2.02
N TRP A 3 -12.36 9.91 2.66
CA TRP A 3 -11.10 10.41 3.23
C TRP A 3 -10.08 9.32 2.95
N SER A 4 -9.40 9.36 1.80
CA SER A 4 -8.23 8.51 1.55
C SER A 4 -6.99 9.27 2.03
N GLN A 5 -6.23 8.63 2.92
CA GLN A 5 -4.97 9.16 3.42
C GLN A 5 -4.00 9.48 2.27
N GLU A 6 -4.03 8.67 1.20
CA GLU A 6 -3.23 8.87 -0.01
C GLU A 6 -3.57 10.15 -0.75
N PHE A 7 -4.85 10.56 -0.78
CA PHE A 7 -5.26 11.82 -1.39
C PHE A 7 -4.82 13.03 -0.55
N VAL A 8 -4.86 12.91 0.79
CA VAL A 8 -4.39 13.96 1.71
C VAL A 8 -2.88 14.10 1.65
N ASP A 9 -2.16 13.00 1.47
CA ASP A 9 -0.70 12.98 1.36
C ASP A 9 -0.24 13.56 0.00
N ASP A 10 -0.86 13.16 -1.13
CA ASP A 10 -0.57 13.73 -2.47
C ASP A 10 -0.86 15.24 -2.52
N TRP A 11 -1.99 15.68 -1.95
CA TRP A 11 -2.37 17.09 -1.92
C TRP A 11 -1.44 17.93 -1.03
N ASN A 12 -0.99 17.39 0.10
CA ASN A 12 0.01 18.05 0.95
C ASN A 12 1.38 18.12 0.25
N ASP A 13 1.80 17.09 -0.48
CA ASP A 13 3.08 17.11 -1.21
C ASP A 13 3.05 18.14 -2.36
N GLU A 14 1.91 18.33 -3.02
CA GLU A 14 1.74 19.25 -4.16
C GLU A 14 1.55 20.72 -3.74
N HIS A 15 0.93 20.99 -2.59
CA HIS A 15 0.54 22.35 -2.17
C HIS A 15 1.15 22.84 -0.85
N SER A 16 1.98 22.04 -0.16
CA SER A 16 2.67 22.50 1.05
C SER A 16 3.73 23.56 0.70
N PRO A 17 3.74 24.74 1.36
CA PRO A 17 4.71 25.78 1.06
C PRO A 17 6.14 25.28 1.28
N ARG A 18 6.91 25.16 0.20
CA ARG A 18 8.35 24.84 0.28
C ARG A 18 9.02 25.89 1.16
N LYS A 19 9.53 25.47 2.32
CA LYS A 19 10.38 26.31 3.18
C LYS A 19 11.67 26.62 2.40
N GLN A 20 11.75 27.81 1.81
CA GLN A 20 13.05 28.41 1.52
C GLN A 20 13.66 28.81 2.87
N LEU A 21 14.42 27.89 3.45
CA LEU A 21 15.36 28.23 4.50
C LEU A 21 16.56 28.85 3.78
N PHE A 22 16.94 30.06 4.21
CA PHE A 22 18.10 30.87 3.78
C PHE A 22 17.86 31.81 2.57
N PRO A 23 17.51 33.08 2.80
CA PRO A 23 17.47 34.12 1.77
C PRO A 23 18.85 34.59 1.27
N ASP A 24 19.97 34.17 1.88
CA ASP A 24 21.26 34.84 1.68
C ASP A 24 22.46 33.90 1.47
N ALA A 25 22.27 32.89 0.63
CA ALA A 25 23.31 31.88 0.32
C ALA A 25 24.48 32.41 -0.54
N LEU A 26 24.44 33.66 -0.99
CA LEU A 26 25.49 34.26 -1.82
C LEU A 26 26.55 35.01 -1.00
N ALA A 27 26.19 35.60 0.15
CA ALA A 27 27.14 36.33 1.00
C ALA A 27 28.02 35.41 1.86
N ALA A 28 27.58 34.19 2.16
CA ALA A 28 28.30 33.26 3.05
C ALA A 28 29.42 32.43 2.36
N ARG A 29 29.67 32.61 1.05
CA ARG A 29 30.68 31.81 0.29
C ARG A 29 32.10 32.36 0.38
N GLN A 30 32.34 33.47 1.04
CA GLN A 30 33.68 34.07 1.13
C GLN A 30 34.08 34.31 2.59
N LYS A 31 34.59 33.25 3.24
CA LYS A 31 35.61 33.25 4.32
C LYS A 31 35.66 31.87 5.01
N SER A 32 36.46 30.97 4.42
CA SER A 32 37.34 29.95 5.05
C SER A 32 36.80 28.94 6.08
N PRO A 33 37.57 27.91 6.48
CA PRO A 33 38.43 26.99 5.73
C PRO A 33 37.94 25.52 5.86
N THR A 34 38.59 24.63 5.12
CA THR A 34 38.42 23.16 5.08
C THR A 34 38.11 22.54 6.45
N LYS A 35 36.93 21.90 6.59
CA LYS A 35 36.61 21.03 7.72
C LYS A 35 36.21 19.64 7.23
N GLU A 36 36.83 18.67 7.87
CA GLU A 36 36.93 17.25 7.56
C GLU A 36 35.58 16.53 7.41
N HIS A 37 35.66 15.41 6.70
CA HIS A 37 34.58 14.54 6.25
C HIS A 37 33.80 13.94 7.44
N ASN A 38 32.54 14.35 7.64
CA ASN A 38 31.63 13.68 8.58
C ASN A 38 30.79 12.60 7.82
N PRO A 39 30.99 11.29 8.09
CA PRO A 39 30.34 10.20 7.34
C PRO A 39 28.82 10.10 7.54
N GLU A 40 28.23 10.74 8.55
CA GLU A 40 26.78 10.63 8.83
C GLU A 40 25.85 11.44 7.92
N LYS A 41 26.35 12.50 7.26
CA LYS A 41 25.51 13.31 6.35
C LYS A 41 25.38 12.70 4.95
N THR A 42 26.34 11.88 4.55
CA THR A 42 26.31 11.16 3.25
C THR A 42 25.34 9.98 3.29
N SER A 43 25.26 9.27 4.42
CA SER A 43 24.35 8.13 4.63
C SER A 43 22.87 8.51 4.69
N GLN A 44 22.53 9.73 5.14
CA GLN A 44 21.14 10.21 5.15
C GLN A 44 20.64 10.60 3.75
N LYS A 45 21.49 11.18 2.89
CA LYS A 45 21.13 11.50 1.49
C LYS A 45 20.94 10.25 0.64
N THR A 46 21.79 9.23 0.81
CA THR A 46 21.65 7.95 0.09
C THR A 46 20.43 7.16 0.54
N ALA A 47 20.09 7.18 1.83
CA ALA A 47 18.88 6.54 2.35
C ALA A 47 17.58 7.22 1.87
N ALA A 48 17.57 8.54 1.74
CA ALA A 48 16.42 9.28 1.20
C ALA A 48 16.23 9.02 -0.30
N ALA A 49 17.32 9.06 -1.09
CA ALA A 49 17.29 8.76 -2.52
C ALA A 49 16.85 7.31 -2.82
N LYS A 50 17.32 6.36 -2.00
CA LYS A 50 16.93 4.94 -2.10
C LYS A 50 15.43 4.73 -1.81
N LYS A 51 14.87 5.45 -0.83
CA LYS A 51 13.43 5.38 -0.53
C LYS A 51 12.56 5.93 -1.65
N THR A 52 12.98 7.00 -2.32
CA THR A 52 12.25 7.55 -3.46
C THR A 52 12.27 6.59 -4.65
N SER A 53 13.42 5.98 -4.97
CA SER A 53 13.50 4.99 -6.06
C SER A 53 12.69 3.73 -5.79
N GLU A 54 12.66 3.25 -4.54
CA GLU A 54 11.83 2.11 -4.15
C GLU A 54 10.32 2.40 -4.28
N ARG A 55 9.87 3.62 -3.94
CA ARG A 55 8.47 4.03 -4.10
C ARG A 55 8.07 4.12 -5.57
N GLU A 56 8.94 4.66 -6.42
CA GLU A 56 8.72 4.73 -7.87
C GLU A 56 8.68 3.33 -8.51
N ALA A 57 9.61 2.45 -8.12
CA ALA A 57 9.62 1.06 -8.57
C ALA A 57 8.32 0.31 -8.18
N LYS A 58 7.85 0.47 -6.94
CA LYS A 58 6.56 -0.11 -6.51
C LYS A 58 5.40 0.47 -7.32
N LYS A 59 5.36 1.77 -7.59
CA LYS A 59 4.31 2.40 -8.41
C LYS A 59 4.33 1.90 -9.86
N ALA A 60 5.53 1.74 -10.43
CA ALA A 60 5.70 1.19 -11.77
C ALA A 60 5.23 -0.27 -11.85
N PHE A 61 5.61 -1.09 -10.84
CA PHE A 61 5.14 -2.47 -10.73
C PHE A 61 3.61 -2.54 -10.61
N GLU A 62 3.00 -1.77 -9.70
CA GLU A 62 1.54 -1.75 -9.52
C GLU A 62 0.79 -1.42 -10.82
N LYS A 63 1.34 -0.51 -11.64
CA LYS A 63 0.78 -0.16 -12.95
C LYS A 63 0.89 -1.31 -13.96
N ALA A 64 2.00 -2.07 -13.93
CA ALA A 64 2.31 -3.10 -14.93
C ALA A 64 1.92 -4.52 -14.51
N LYS A 65 1.62 -4.79 -13.24
CA LYS A 65 1.49 -6.15 -12.67
C LYS A 65 0.45 -7.02 -13.36
N HIS A 66 -0.66 -6.43 -13.81
CA HIS A 66 -1.75 -7.18 -14.45
C HIS A 66 -1.31 -7.70 -15.82
N GLU A 67 -0.78 -6.81 -16.66
CA GLU A 67 -0.27 -7.16 -17.99
C GLU A 67 0.92 -8.12 -17.89
N LEU A 68 1.82 -7.89 -16.93
CA LEU A 68 2.95 -8.79 -16.66
C LEU A 68 2.46 -10.20 -16.30
N ALA A 69 1.43 -10.33 -15.46
CA ALA A 69 0.85 -11.62 -15.10
C ALA A 69 0.22 -12.33 -16.30
N GLU A 70 -0.54 -11.61 -17.14
CA GLU A 70 -1.14 -12.19 -18.35
C GLU A 70 -0.09 -12.66 -19.36
N ARG A 71 0.91 -11.83 -19.65
CA ARG A 71 2.02 -12.19 -20.54
C ARG A 71 2.78 -13.40 -20.01
N PHE A 72 3.10 -13.41 -18.73
CA PHE A 72 3.83 -14.51 -18.13
C PHE A 72 3.02 -15.81 -18.06
N LEU A 73 1.70 -15.75 -17.85
CA LEU A 73 0.84 -16.94 -17.89
C LEU A 73 0.83 -17.58 -19.29
N GLN A 74 0.76 -16.77 -20.34
CA GLN A 74 0.83 -17.27 -21.73
C GLN A 74 2.19 -17.89 -22.03
N GLU A 75 3.26 -17.28 -21.56
CA GLU A 75 4.64 -17.78 -21.70
C GLU A 75 4.83 -19.12 -20.97
N LEU A 76 4.32 -19.24 -19.73
CA LEU A 76 4.28 -20.49 -18.97
C LEU A 76 3.56 -21.60 -19.75
N ASP A 77 2.34 -21.33 -20.23
CA ASP A 77 1.56 -22.34 -20.95
C ASP A 77 2.25 -22.77 -22.26
N THR A 78 2.76 -21.81 -23.02
CA THR A 78 3.47 -22.08 -24.27
C THR A 78 4.72 -22.92 -24.03
N THR A 79 5.52 -22.56 -23.02
CA THR A 79 6.84 -23.17 -22.79
C THR A 79 6.75 -24.51 -22.05
N ILE A 80 5.85 -24.62 -21.08
CA ILE A 80 5.81 -25.78 -20.17
C ILE A 80 4.79 -26.82 -20.64
N THR A 81 3.66 -26.38 -21.18
CA THR A 81 2.55 -27.25 -21.56
C THR A 81 2.19 -27.18 -23.04
N ASN A 82 2.99 -26.50 -23.88
CA ASN A 82 2.77 -26.33 -25.32
C ASN A 82 1.36 -25.79 -25.65
N GLY A 83 0.85 -24.86 -24.84
CA GLY A 83 -0.48 -24.27 -25.02
C GLY A 83 -1.65 -25.16 -24.58
N LYS A 84 -1.38 -26.30 -23.93
CA LYS A 84 -2.44 -27.27 -23.59
C LYS A 84 -3.44 -26.73 -22.56
N LEU A 85 -3.01 -25.87 -21.63
CA LEU A 85 -3.94 -25.31 -20.64
C LEU A 85 -4.92 -24.32 -21.28
N ALA A 86 -4.43 -23.46 -22.20
CA ALA A 86 -5.26 -22.59 -23.01
C ALA A 86 -6.23 -23.40 -23.88
N GLU A 87 -5.77 -24.46 -24.55
CA GLU A 87 -6.62 -25.35 -25.35
C GLU A 87 -7.76 -25.95 -24.51
N LEU A 88 -7.45 -26.52 -23.35
CA LEU A 88 -8.43 -27.18 -22.47
C LEU A 88 -9.46 -26.19 -21.88
N SER A 89 -9.03 -24.96 -21.59
CA SER A 89 -9.88 -23.93 -20.97
C SER A 89 -10.55 -22.99 -21.97
N ALA A 90 -10.20 -23.04 -23.27
CA ALA A 90 -10.69 -22.14 -24.31
C ALA A 90 -12.23 -22.04 -24.34
N SER A 91 -12.92 -23.19 -24.26
CA SER A 91 -14.39 -23.25 -24.27
C SER A 91 -15.07 -22.57 -23.07
N THR A 92 -14.32 -22.21 -22.03
CA THR A 92 -14.80 -21.53 -20.81
C THR A 92 -14.23 -20.12 -20.63
N GLY A 93 -13.53 -19.61 -21.65
CA GLY A 93 -12.92 -18.28 -21.64
C GLY A 93 -11.47 -18.23 -21.12
N GLY A 94 -10.75 -19.36 -21.14
CA GLY A 94 -9.35 -19.43 -20.71
C GLY A 94 -9.17 -19.47 -19.18
N ILE A 95 -7.92 -19.46 -18.74
CA ILE A 95 -7.56 -19.33 -17.32
C ILE A 95 -7.79 -17.88 -16.89
N LYS A 96 -8.61 -17.67 -15.86
CA LYS A 96 -8.91 -16.33 -15.34
C LYS A 96 -7.92 -15.91 -14.26
N LEU A 97 -7.28 -14.76 -14.41
CA LEU A 97 -6.49 -14.14 -13.35
C LEU A 97 -7.39 -13.24 -12.48
N ILE A 98 -7.45 -13.52 -11.18
CA ILE A 98 -8.34 -12.84 -10.24
C ILE A 98 -7.51 -12.20 -9.12
N TRP A 99 -7.42 -10.87 -9.10
CA TRP A 99 -6.76 -10.14 -8.02
C TRP A 99 -7.69 -9.95 -6.83
N THR A 100 -7.24 -10.30 -5.63
CA THR A 100 -8.06 -10.30 -4.42
C THR A 100 -7.34 -9.73 -3.20
N ASN A 101 -8.10 -8.98 -2.41
CA ASN A 101 -7.67 -8.43 -1.12
C ASN A 101 -8.00 -9.35 0.08
N LYS A 102 -8.57 -10.53 -0.19
CA LYS A 102 -9.01 -11.49 0.83
C LYS A 102 -7.93 -12.50 1.23
N LEU A 103 -6.95 -12.73 0.35
CA LEU A 103 -5.79 -13.58 0.64
C LEU A 103 -4.80 -12.81 1.51
N ASN A 104 -4.70 -13.20 2.78
CA ASN A 104 -3.85 -12.54 3.78
C ASN A 104 -2.73 -13.45 4.30
N THR A 105 -2.76 -14.74 3.98
CA THR A 105 -1.80 -15.76 4.45
C THR A 105 -1.20 -16.57 3.31
N THR A 106 -1.71 -16.43 2.09
CA THR A 106 -1.18 -17.04 0.88
C THR A 106 -1.06 -15.97 -0.19
N ALA A 107 -0.07 -16.11 -1.07
CA ALA A 107 0.14 -15.16 -2.16
C ALA A 107 -0.70 -15.48 -3.41
N GLY A 108 -1.07 -16.75 -3.59
CA GLY A 108 -1.91 -17.20 -4.70
C GLY A 108 -2.80 -18.38 -4.31
N ARG A 109 -3.71 -18.74 -5.22
CA ARG A 109 -4.48 -19.98 -5.20
C ARG A 109 -5.01 -20.34 -6.60
N ALA A 110 -4.68 -21.54 -7.07
CA ALA A 110 -5.31 -22.13 -8.24
C ALA A 110 -6.67 -22.77 -7.90
N ASN A 111 -7.68 -22.50 -8.73
CA ASN A 111 -8.99 -23.16 -8.68
C ASN A 111 -9.30 -23.81 -10.02
N TRP A 112 -9.76 -25.06 -9.99
CA TRP A 112 -10.16 -25.79 -11.18
C TRP A 112 -11.43 -26.62 -10.95
N LYS A 113 -12.29 -26.66 -11.97
CA LYS A 113 -13.48 -27.51 -12.02
C LYS A 113 -13.63 -28.10 -13.42
N ARG A 114 -13.82 -29.42 -13.50
CA ARG A 114 -14.17 -30.14 -14.74
C ARG A 114 -15.67 -30.43 -14.79
N GLU A 115 -16.32 -29.97 -15.84
CA GLU A 115 -17.71 -30.32 -16.17
C GLU A 115 -17.73 -31.36 -17.29
N THR A 116 -18.51 -32.43 -17.11
CA THR A 116 -18.65 -33.52 -18.09
C THR A 116 -20.00 -33.41 -18.78
N ILE A 117 -19.99 -33.16 -20.08
CA ILE A 117 -21.18 -33.05 -20.92
C ILE A 117 -21.32 -34.34 -21.72
N ARG A 118 -22.43 -35.04 -21.52
CA ARG A 118 -22.80 -36.23 -22.29
C ARG A 118 -23.88 -35.84 -23.28
N SER A 119 -23.58 -35.85 -24.58
CA SER A 119 -24.62 -35.72 -25.60
C SER A 119 -25.23 -37.09 -25.87
N ARG A 120 -26.53 -37.26 -25.59
CA ARG A 120 -27.32 -38.35 -26.16
C ARG A 120 -27.72 -37.97 -27.58
N HIS A 121 -27.68 -38.93 -28.49
CA HIS A 121 -28.28 -38.76 -29.81
C HIS A 121 -29.78 -38.44 -29.65
N PRO A 122 -30.32 -37.48 -30.42
CA PRO A 122 -31.72 -37.06 -30.32
C PRO A 122 -32.72 -38.06 -30.91
N ASP A 123 -32.25 -39.09 -31.62
CA ASP A 123 -33.12 -40.11 -32.17
C ASP A 123 -33.25 -41.25 -31.15
N GLY A 124 -34.44 -41.40 -30.57
CA GLY A 124 -34.78 -42.43 -29.58
C GLY A 124 -34.78 -43.85 -30.16
N THR A 125 -34.13 -44.07 -31.30
CA THR A 125 -33.87 -45.38 -31.88
C THR A 125 -32.86 -46.10 -30.98
N ALA A 126 -33.27 -47.27 -30.50
CA ALA A 126 -32.51 -48.09 -29.57
C ALA A 126 -31.04 -48.19 -30.02
N ALA A 127 -30.15 -47.67 -29.18
CA ALA A 127 -28.71 -47.69 -29.41
C ALA A 127 -28.27 -49.13 -29.67
N GLY A 128 -27.83 -49.42 -30.90
CA GLY A 128 -26.98 -50.59 -31.14
C GLY A 128 -25.73 -50.52 -30.25
N PRO A 129 -25.04 -51.65 -30.01
CA PRO A 129 -23.87 -51.73 -29.12
C PRO A 129 -22.69 -50.82 -29.51
N ASP A 130 -22.78 -50.11 -30.64
CA ASP A 130 -21.72 -49.28 -31.22
C ASP A 130 -22.04 -47.76 -31.22
N SER A 131 -23.08 -47.31 -30.50
CA SER A 131 -23.38 -45.88 -30.36
C SER A 131 -22.43 -45.23 -29.34
N THR A 132 -21.25 -44.79 -29.80
CA THR A 132 -20.28 -44.02 -29.01
C THR A 132 -20.89 -42.70 -28.51
N THR A 133 -21.31 -42.69 -27.25
CA THR A 133 -21.69 -41.45 -26.55
C THR A 133 -20.49 -40.49 -26.48
N ALA A 134 -20.52 -39.43 -27.29
CA ALA A 134 -19.48 -38.41 -27.26
C ALA A 134 -19.50 -37.67 -25.91
N THR A 135 -18.54 -38.01 -25.05
CA THR A 135 -18.33 -37.31 -23.78
C THR A 135 -17.37 -36.14 -24.02
N LYS A 136 -17.85 -34.91 -23.79
CA LYS A 136 -17.02 -33.69 -23.88
C LYS A 136 -16.77 -33.14 -22.48
N HIS A 137 -15.57 -32.61 -22.24
CA HIS A 137 -15.22 -31.96 -20.98
C HIS A 137 -15.05 -30.46 -21.16
N LYS A 138 -15.56 -29.66 -20.22
CA LYS A 138 -15.26 -28.23 -20.08
C LYS A 138 -14.42 -28.01 -18.83
N HIS A 139 -13.34 -27.24 -18.96
CA HIS A 139 -12.41 -26.97 -17.86
C HIS A 139 -12.51 -25.51 -17.44
N HIS A 140 -13.13 -25.25 -16.29
CA HIS A 140 -13.13 -23.93 -15.68
C HIS A 140 -11.90 -23.78 -14.80
N ALA A 141 -11.03 -22.81 -15.10
CA ALA A 141 -9.79 -22.58 -14.38
C ALA A 141 -9.61 -21.11 -14.02
N SER A 142 -9.05 -20.86 -12.83
CA SER A 142 -8.67 -19.51 -12.41
C SER A 142 -7.50 -19.55 -11.44
N ILE A 143 -6.71 -18.48 -11.41
CA ILE A 143 -5.67 -18.24 -10.43
C ILE A 143 -6.03 -16.96 -9.68
N GLU A 144 -6.24 -17.10 -8.38
CA GLU A 144 -6.39 -15.97 -7.47
C GLU A 144 -5.00 -15.48 -7.04
N LEU A 145 -4.79 -14.17 -7.09
CA LEU A 145 -3.53 -13.50 -6.73
C LEU A 145 -3.78 -12.47 -5.62
N ALA A 146 -2.95 -12.51 -4.59
CA ALA A 146 -3.11 -11.69 -3.39
C ALA A 146 -2.50 -10.28 -3.60
N GLU A 147 -3.37 -9.28 -3.71
CA GLU A 147 -2.97 -7.92 -4.05
C GLU A 147 -2.05 -7.25 -3.02
N LYS A 148 -2.17 -7.62 -1.73
CA LYS A 148 -1.37 -7.05 -0.65
C LYS A 148 -0.07 -7.83 -0.37
N VAL A 149 0.06 -9.02 -0.94
CA VAL A 149 1.20 -9.91 -0.68
C VAL A 149 2.17 -9.87 -1.85
N ILE A 150 1.67 -9.69 -3.08
CA ILE A 150 2.47 -9.56 -4.28
C ILE A 150 2.78 -8.09 -4.52
N ASP A 151 3.93 -7.62 -4.04
CA ASP A 151 4.36 -6.21 -4.11
C ASP A 151 5.61 -5.96 -4.98
N ASP A 152 6.10 -7.01 -5.64
CA ASP A 152 7.23 -6.97 -6.57
C ASP A 152 7.09 -8.00 -7.71
N GLU A 153 7.82 -7.77 -8.80
CA GLU A 153 7.79 -8.61 -10.01
C GLU A 153 8.28 -10.03 -9.75
N HIS A 154 9.41 -10.20 -9.08
CA HIS A 154 9.99 -11.51 -8.82
C HIS A 154 9.02 -12.41 -8.05
N ARG A 155 8.32 -11.84 -7.06
CA ARG A 155 7.28 -12.52 -6.30
C ARG A 155 6.07 -12.87 -7.17
N LEU A 156 5.61 -11.96 -8.02
CA LEU A 156 4.52 -12.24 -8.96
C LEU A 156 4.84 -13.46 -9.84
N LEU A 157 6.03 -13.48 -10.44
CA LEU A 157 6.45 -14.55 -11.33
C LEU A 157 6.53 -15.91 -10.60
N ASN A 158 7.15 -15.94 -9.42
CA ASN A 158 7.26 -17.17 -8.63
C ASN A 158 5.89 -17.71 -8.16
N VAL A 159 5.01 -16.82 -7.68
CA VAL A 159 3.66 -17.20 -7.28
C VAL A 159 2.86 -17.71 -8.47
N LEU A 160 2.89 -17.00 -9.60
CA LEU A 160 2.14 -17.39 -10.78
C LEU A 160 2.63 -18.73 -11.35
N ALA A 161 3.95 -18.98 -11.38
CA ALA A 161 4.53 -20.25 -11.80
C ALA A 161 4.10 -21.41 -10.87
N HIS A 162 4.01 -21.17 -9.56
CA HIS A 162 3.51 -22.16 -8.61
C HIS A 162 2.04 -22.50 -8.85
N GLU A 163 1.17 -21.49 -8.95
CA GLU A 163 -0.26 -21.70 -9.20
C GLU A 163 -0.52 -22.31 -10.58
N PHE A 164 0.31 -21.99 -11.58
CA PHE A 164 0.30 -22.65 -12.88
C PHE A 164 0.62 -24.14 -12.78
N CYS A 165 1.64 -24.53 -11.98
CA CYS A 165 1.97 -25.94 -11.76
C CYS A 165 0.79 -26.73 -11.15
N HIS A 166 0.00 -26.08 -10.29
CA HIS A 166 -1.24 -26.69 -9.80
C HIS A 166 -2.24 -26.94 -10.92
N LEU A 167 -2.50 -25.95 -11.78
CA LEU A 167 -3.40 -26.14 -12.92
C LEU A 167 -2.88 -27.21 -13.89
N ALA A 168 -1.58 -27.25 -14.20
CA ALA A 168 -0.98 -28.29 -15.04
C ALA A 168 -1.17 -29.69 -14.43
N ASN A 169 -0.94 -29.82 -13.12
CA ASN A 169 -1.16 -31.07 -12.40
C ASN A 169 -2.61 -31.55 -12.47
N PHE A 170 -3.58 -30.64 -12.32
CA PHE A 170 -5.01 -30.97 -12.38
C PHE A 170 -5.51 -31.26 -13.79
N MET A 171 -5.16 -30.40 -14.75
CA MET A 171 -5.75 -30.39 -16.09
C MET A 171 -5.02 -31.29 -17.07
N VAL A 172 -3.69 -31.39 -16.96
CA VAL A 172 -2.84 -32.16 -17.88
C VAL A 172 -2.53 -33.54 -17.29
N SER A 173 -2.05 -33.59 -16.04
CA SER A 173 -1.73 -34.87 -15.39
C SER A 173 -2.95 -35.59 -14.80
N GLY A 174 -4.08 -34.89 -14.62
CA GLY A 174 -5.30 -35.47 -14.06
C GLY A 174 -5.23 -35.81 -12.57
N VAL A 175 -4.22 -35.32 -11.84
CA VAL A 175 -3.96 -35.64 -10.43
C VAL A 175 -4.61 -34.61 -9.53
N THR A 176 -5.65 -35.00 -8.78
CA THR A 176 -6.46 -34.08 -7.96
C THR A 176 -6.36 -34.30 -6.46
N ASN A 177 -5.88 -35.47 -6.04
CA ASN A 177 -5.83 -35.88 -4.63
C ASN A 177 -4.49 -35.59 -3.95
N ASN A 178 -3.43 -35.32 -4.72
CA ASN A 178 -2.10 -35.00 -4.21
C ASN A 178 -1.53 -33.76 -4.93
N PRO A 179 -1.91 -32.54 -4.49
CA PRO A 179 -1.63 -31.31 -5.23
C PRO A 179 -0.15 -30.94 -5.32
N HIS A 180 0.71 -31.48 -4.43
CA HIS A 180 2.17 -31.29 -4.42
C HIS A 180 2.94 -32.61 -4.54
N GLY A 181 2.33 -33.60 -5.19
CA GLY A 181 2.87 -34.94 -5.42
C GLY A 181 4.02 -34.98 -6.42
N ARG A 182 4.30 -36.17 -6.96
CA ARG A 182 5.39 -36.40 -7.93
C ARG A 182 5.19 -35.56 -9.20
N GLU A 183 3.97 -35.51 -9.70
CA GLU A 183 3.59 -34.82 -10.94
C GLU A 183 3.73 -33.31 -10.79
N PHE A 184 3.24 -32.74 -9.68
CA PHE A 184 3.51 -31.34 -9.35
C PHE A 184 5.00 -31.02 -9.30
N LYS A 185 5.81 -31.87 -8.65
CA LYS A 185 7.27 -31.66 -8.57
C LYS A 185 7.93 -31.71 -9.94
N ALA A 186 7.43 -32.54 -10.86
CA ALA A 186 7.91 -32.58 -12.23
C ALA A 186 7.63 -31.25 -12.96
N TRP A 187 6.39 -30.74 -12.88
CA TRP A 187 6.02 -29.44 -13.44
C TRP A 187 6.82 -28.29 -12.82
N ALA A 188 6.97 -28.29 -11.50
CA ALA A 188 7.76 -27.32 -10.76
C ALA A 188 9.24 -27.31 -11.20
N ALA A 189 9.82 -28.49 -11.39
CA ALA A 189 11.18 -28.63 -11.89
C ALA A 189 11.31 -28.17 -13.35
N GLN A 190 10.31 -28.41 -14.20
CA GLN A 190 10.29 -27.87 -15.57
C GLN A 190 10.24 -26.35 -15.57
N CYS A 191 9.34 -25.73 -14.79
CA CYS A 191 9.24 -24.28 -14.68
C CYS A 191 10.54 -23.66 -14.15
N SER A 192 11.10 -24.22 -13.09
CA SER A 192 12.34 -23.71 -12.48
C SER A 192 13.55 -23.84 -13.41
N ARG A 193 13.58 -24.85 -14.29
CA ARG A 193 14.63 -24.95 -15.32
C ARG A 193 14.44 -23.97 -16.45
N ALA A 194 13.20 -23.81 -16.93
CA ALA A 194 12.90 -22.97 -18.09
C ALA A 194 13.03 -21.47 -17.80
N PHE A 195 12.73 -21.05 -16.57
CA PHE A 195 12.70 -19.63 -16.17
C PHE A 195 13.64 -19.30 -15.00
N GLY A 196 14.63 -20.17 -14.75
CA GLY A 196 15.56 -20.00 -13.63
C GLY A 196 16.44 -18.76 -13.76
N ASP A 197 16.70 -18.31 -14.99
CA ASP A 197 17.42 -17.06 -15.32
C ASP A 197 16.70 -15.82 -14.79
N ARG A 198 15.37 -15.88 -14.62
CA ARG A 198 14.52 -14.83 -14.04
C ARG A 198 14.34 -14.97 -12.53
N GLY A 199 15.08 -15.89 -11.89
CA GLY A 199 14.97 -16.18 -10.46
C GLY A 199 13.75 -17.04 -10.08
N ILE A 200 13.12 -17.72 -11.05
CA ILE A 200 11.94 -18.54 -10.76
C ILE A 200 12.37 -19.90 -10.19
N GLN A 201 11.94 -20.18 -8.97
CA GLN A 201 12.14 -21.46 -8.31
C GLN A 201 10.83 -21.92 -7.65
N VAL A 202 10.16 -22.88 -8.27
CA VAL A 202 8.89 -23.41 -7.76
C VAL A 202 9.15 -24.46 -6.69
N THR A 203 8.79 -24.15 -5.46
CA THR A 203 8.83 -25.06 -4.31
C THR A 203 7.45 -25.62 -3.98
N THR A 204 7.38 -26.67 -3.16
CA THR A 204 6.10 -27.23 -2.68
C THR A 204 5.48 -26.43 -1.54
N LYS A 205 6.27 -25.59 -0.85
CA LYS A 205 5.80 -24.68 0.19
C LYS A 205 5.82 -23.26 -0.35
N HIS A 206 4.81 -22.45 0.00
CA HIS A 206 4.83 -21.01 -0.21
C HIS A 206 5.72 -20.33 0.84
N SER A 207 7.04 -20.52 0.75
CA SER A 207 7.99 -19.83 1.62
C SER A 207 8.32 -18.46 1.02
N TYR A 208 7.55 -17.44 1.39
CA TYR A 208 7.87 -16.05 1.08
C TYR A 208 7.74 -15.19 2.33
N ASP A 209 8.62 -14.21 2.50
CA ASP A 209 8.48 -13.19 3.52
C ASP A 209 7.32 -12.27 3.15
N ILE A 210 6.19 -12.38 3.84
CA ILE A 210 5.04 -11.49 3.65
C ILE A 210 5.35 -10.17 4.35
N ASP A 211 5.40 -9.07 3.60
CA ASP A 211 5.57 -7.76 4.23
C ASP A 211 4.25 -7.29 4.87
N PHE A 212 4.15 -7.49 6.19
CA PHE A 212 3.00 -7.03 6.95
C PHE A 212 3.14 -5.55 7.31
N LYS A 213 2.14 -4.76 6.89
CA LYS A 213 2.06 -3.33 7.19
C LYS A 213 2.05 -3.02 8.68
N TYR A 214 1.43 -3.90 9.49
CA TYR A 214 1.35 -3.76 10.93
C TYR A 214 1.88 -5.00 11.64
N VAL A 215 2.81 -4.79 12.57
CA VAL A 215 3.33 -5.85 13.44
C VAL A 215 3.13 -5.40 14.88
N TRP A 216 2.63 -6.32 15.70
CA TRP A 216 2.43 -6.14 17.13
C TRP A 216 3.19 -7.24 17.86
N GLN A 217 3.74 -6.93 19.03
CA GLN A 217 4.47 -7.87 19.85
C GLN A 217 3.90 -7.87 21.26
N CYS A 218 3.70 -9.05 21.83
CA CYS A 218 3.36 -9.16 23.24
C CYS A 218 4.52 -8.69 24.12
N VAL A 219 4.23 -7.83 25.09
CA VAL A 219 5.26 -7.24 25.97
C VAL A 219 5.92 -8.26 26.91
N ALA A 220 5.24 -9.36 27.23
CA ALA A 220 5.75 -10.37 28.16
C ALA A 220 6.37 -11.58 27.46
N CYS A 221 5.64 -12.24 26.56
CA CYS A 221 6.12 -13.47 25.93
C CYS A 221 6.77 -13.26 24.55
N GLY A 222 6.79 -12.03 24.03
CA GLY A 222 7.45 -11.71 22.76
C GLY A 222 6.74 -12.21 21.50
N THR A 223 5.60 -12.89 21.61
CA THR A 223 4.84 -13.41 20.45
C THR A 223 4.45 -12.28 19.51
N GLU A 224 4.74 -12.45 18.22
CA GLU A 224 4.41 -11.49 17.17
C GLU A 224 3.04 -11.76 16.54
N PHE A 225 2.29 -10.69 16.32
CA PHE A 225 1.01 -10.68 15.62
C PHE A 225 1.11 -9.76 14.41
N LYS A 226 1.18 -10.36 13.23
CA LYS A 226 1.36 -9.65 11.95
C LYS A 226 0.01 -9.47 11.24
N ARG A 227 -0.25 -8.26 10.71
CA ARG A 227 -1.53 -7.86 10.09
C ARG A 227 -1.31 -6.89 8.92
N HIS A 228 -2.16 -6.99 7.88
CA HIS A 228 -2.16 -6.02 6.78
C HIS A 228 -3.00 -4.76 7.06
N SER A 229 -3.83 -4.77 8.11
CA SER A 229 -4.62 -3.62 8.58
C SER A 229 -4.32 -3.30 10.05
N ARG A 230 -4.64 -2.07 10.48
CA ARG A 230 -4.48 -1.63 11.89
C ARG A 230 -5.65 -2.12 12.75
N SER A 231 -5.89 -3.43 12.75
CA SER A 231 -7.06 -4.06 13.37
C SER A 231 -6.88 -4.42 14.84
N ILE A 232 -5.65 -4.43 15.34
CA ILE A 232 -5.37 -4.70 16.75
C ILE A 232 -5.51 -3.40 17.54
N ASP A 233 -6.49 -3.37 18.45
CA ASP A 233 -6.66 -2.34 19.46
C ASP A 233 -6.15 -2.88 20.81
N PRO A 234 -5.01 -2.39 21.35
CA PRO A 234 -4.47 -2.83 22.64
C PRO A 234 -5.40 -2.61 23.81
N ALA A 235 -6.41 -1.73 23.71
CA ALA A 235 -7.41 -1.60 24.77
C ALA A 235 -8.31 -2.84 24.83
N ARG A 236 -8.66 -3.41 23.67
CA ARG A 236 -9.63 -4.50 23.53
C ARG A 236 -9.01 -5.88 23.35
N HIS A 237 -7.84 -5.95 22.74
CA HIS A 237 -7.16 -7.18 22.40
C HIS A 237 -5.95 -7.41 23.30
N ARG A 238 -5.68 -8.66 23.63
CA ARG A 238 -4.56 -9.12 24.46
C ARG A 238 -3.89 -10.33 23.83
N CYS A 239 -2.68 -10.66 24.30
CA CYS A 239 -2.00 -11.87 23.89
C CYS A 239 -2.84 -13.12 24.20
N GLY A 240 -3.05 -13.98 23.20
CA GLY A 240 -3.80 -15.22 23.40
C GLY A 240 -3.14 -16.21 24.37
N SER A 241 -1.82 -16.16 24.51
CA SER A 241 -1.06 -17.11 25.34
C SER A 241 -0.92 -16.67 26.79
N CYS A 242 -0.54 -15.41 27.04
CA CYS A 242 -0.25 -14.91 28.39
C CYS A 242 -1.18 -13.77 28.84
N ARG A 243 -2.13 -13.35 28.00
CA ARG A 243 -3.11 -12.27 28.26
C ARG A 243 -2.53 -10.86 28.49
N GLU A 244 -1.23 -10.71 28.32
CA GLU A 244 -0.53 -9.42 28.42
C GLU A 244 -0.76 -8.50 27.22
N GLU A 245 -0.38 -7.23 27.37
CA GLU A 245 -0.56 -6.18 26.37
C GLU A 245 0.22 -6.46 25.06
N LEU A 246 -0.35 -5.98 23.95
CA LEU A 246 0.28 -5.99 22.63
C LEU A 246 0.77 -4.58 22.27
N ARG A 247 2.07 -4.43 21.99
CA ARG A 247 2.67 -3.18 21.53
C ARG A 247 2.92 -3.22 20.03
N GLN A 248 2.54 -2.17 19.30
CA GLN A 248 2.83 -2.06 17.86
C GLN A 248 4.33 -1.83 17.65
N THR A 249 4.98 -2.70 16.87
CA THR A 249 6.39 -2.59 16.50
C THR A 249 6.57 -2.08 15.06
N LYS A 250 5.61 -2.32 14.17
CA LYS A 250 5.60 -1.79 12.78
C LYS A 250 4.23 -1.17 12.42
N PRO A 251 4.20 0.01 11.79
CA PRO A 251 5.25 1.04 11.87
C PRO A 251 5.48 1.45 13.33
N VAL A 252 6.69 1.89 13.68
CA VAL A 252 7.00 2.34 15.04
C VAL A 252 6.07 3.51 15.40
N PRO A 253 5.28 3.40 16.49
CA PRO A 253 4.43 4.50 16.94
C PRO A 253 5.28 5.75 17.22
N ARG A 254 4.85 6.91 16.71
CA ARG A 254 5.49 8.18 17.09
C ARG A 254 5.26 8.39 18.59
N LYS A 255 6.34 8.59 19.36
CA LYS A 255 6.23 8.95 20.79
C LYS A 255 5.31 10.16 20.92
N LYS A 256 4.21 10.02 21.68
CA LYS A 256 3.57 11.18 22.30
C LYS A 256 4.59 11.76 23.28
N LYS A 257 4.76 13.09 23.28
CA LYS A 257 5.41 13.75 24.41
C LYS A 257 4.53 13.47 25.62
N GLU A 258 5.11 12.79 26.60
CA GLU A 258 4.51 12.58 27.92
C GLU A 258 4.63 13.90 28.67
N ASP A 259 3.51 14.62 28.78
CA ASP A 259 3.28 15.56 29.88
C ASP A 259 2.08 14.98 30.65
N GLY A 260 2.25 14.84 31.96
CA GLY A 260 1.58 13.83 32.77
C GLY A 260 0.15 14.11 33.23
N ASP A 261 -0.34 13.07 33.89
CA ASP A 261 -1.43 12.98 34.87
C ASP A 261 -2.88 13.27 34.43
N GLY A 262 -3.80 12.43 34.94
CA GLY A 262 -5.24 12.67 34.88
C GLY A 262 -6.09 11.56 34.27
N SER A 263 -6.62 10.71 35.15
CA SER A 263 -7.64 9.68 34.92
C SER A 263 -8.90 10.10 34.16
N GLY A 264 -9.55 9.14 33.48
CA GLY A 264 -11.02 9.12 33.39
C GLY A 264 -11.64 8.80 32.02
N GLY A 265 -12.08 7.54 31.85
CA GLY A 265 -13.39 7.17 31.32
C GLY A 265 -13.85 7.65 29.93
N GLY A 266 -13.89 6.69 28.99
CA GLY A 266 -15.11 6.37 28.23
C GLY A 266 -15.44 7.20 26.98
N GLY A 267 -15.41 6.53 25.82
CA GLY A 267 -16.31 6.85 24.71
C GLY A 267 -15.65 7.06 23.34
N GLY A 268 -15.79 6.07 22.48
CA GLY A 268 -16.10 6.27 21.05
C GLY A 268 -15.08 6.97 20.14
N GLY A 269 -14.38 6.17 19.34
CA GLY A 269 -14.18 6.45 17.92
C GLY A 269 -13.34 7.67 17.51
N GLY A 270 -12.14 7.38 16.98
CA GLY A 270 -11.55 8.19 15.92
C GLY A 270 -10.56 9.27 16.35
N GLY A 271 -9.44 9.31 15.61
CA GLY A 271 -8.51 10.43 15.62
C GLY A 271 -7.53 10.40 16.79
N GLY A 272 -6.25 10.24 16.48
CA GLY A 272 -5.20 10.53 17.46
C GLY A 272 -5.31 11.99 17.89
N GLY A 273 -5.77 12.20 19.13
CA GLY A 273 -5.64 13.48 19.83
C GLY A 273 -4.16 13.76 20.09
N GLY A 274 -3.49 14.33 19.10
CA GLY A 274 -2.47 15.35 19.34
C GLY A 274 -3.20 16.69 19.44
N ALA A 275 -2.64 17.65 20.19
CA ALA A 275 -3.14 19.02 20.19
C ALA A 275 -3.35 19.46 18.73
N VAL A 276 -4.58 19.86 18.40
CA VAL A 276 -4.98 20.20 17.03
C VAL A 276 -4.00 21.26 16.52
N SER A 277 -3.23 20.93 15.47
CA SER A 277 -2.31 21.90 14.86
C SER A 277 -3.11 23.14 14.46
N ALA A 278 -2.51 24.33 14.58
CA ALA A 278 -3.16 25.58 14.16
C ALA A 278 -3.75 25.47 12.74
N TYR A 279 -3.08 24.72 11.86
CA TYR A 279 -3.57 24.43 10.52
C TYR A 279 -4.81 23.53 10.51
N GLN A 280 -4.88 22.50 11.35
CA GLN A 280 -6.03 21.60 11.44
C GLN A 280 -7.27 22.30 12.01
N ALA A 281 -7.07 23.19 13.00
CA ALA A 281 -8.15 24.00 13.55
C ALA A 281 -8.67 24.99 12.48
N PHE A 282 -7.76 25.67 11.78
CA PHE A 282 -8.10 26.55 10.67
C PHE A 282 -8.84 25.80 9.55
N MET A 283 -8.34 24.64 9.16
CA MET A 283 -8.94 23.83 8.11
C MET A 283 -10.35 23.38 8.49
N LYS A 284 -10.59 23.00 9.74
CA LYS A 284 -11.93 22.62 10.23
C LYS A 284 -12.92 23.79 10.15
N GLU A 285 -12.51 24.98 10.59
CA GLU A 285 -13.37 26.17 10.55
C GLU A 285 -13.62 26.64 9.12
N GLN A 286 -12.57 26.78 8.32
CA GLN A 286 -12.68 27.29 6.96
C GLN A 286 -13.35 26.32 5.99
N MET A 287 -13.22 25.00 6.21
CA MET A 287 -13.95 24.01 5.41
C MET A 287 -15.47 24.12 5.61
N ARG A 288 -15.94 24.56 6.79
CA ARG A 288 -17.37 24.79 7.05
C ARG A 288 -17.86 26.00 6.26
N LEU A 289 -17.16 27.12 6.39
CA LEU A 289 -17.51 28.38 5.73
C LEU A 289 -17.46 28.28 4.21
N VAL A 290 -16.39 27.70 3.65
CA VAL A 290 -16.25 27.56 2.19
C VAL A 290 -17.31 26.61 1.60
N LYS A 291 -17.77 25.60 2.36
CA LYS A 291 -18.88 24.74 1.94
C LYS A 291 -20.23 25.45 1.96
N GLU A 292 -20.48 26.30 2.96
CA GLU A 292 -21.70 27.12 3.03
C GLU A 292 -21.72 28.17 1.91
N GLU A 293 -20.58 28.79 1.60
CA GLU A 293 -20.43 29.75 0.49
C GLU A 293 -20.47 29.06 -0.89
N ASN A 294 -20.09 27.78 -0.98
CA ASN A 294 -19.97 27.04 -2.24
C ASN A 294 -20.66 25.66 -2.20
N PRO A 295 -21.99 25.60 -2.04
CA PRO A 295 -22.73 24.36 -1.74
C PRO A 295 -22.73 23.33 -2.88
N LYS A 296 -22.43 23.74 -4.13
CA LYS A 296 -22.39 22.87 -5.31
C LYS A 296 -20.98 22.58 -5.83
N SER A 297 -19.95 23.14 -5.19
CA SER A 297 -18.59 22.98 -5.66
C SER A 297 -18.02 21.61 -5.28
N PRO A 298 -17.30 20.93 -6.19
CA PRO A 298 -16.61 19.68 -5.86
C PRO A 298 -15.64 19.88 -4.70
N GLN A 299 -15.48 18.85 -3.85
CA GLN A 299 -14.66 18.93 -2.64
C GLN A 299 -13.21 19.36 -2.92
N LYS A 300 -12.67 19.03 -4.09
CA LYS A 300 -11.35 19.46 -4.56
C LYS A 300 -11.23 20.99 -4.64
N GLU A 301 -12.24 21.68 -5.15
CA GLU A 301 -12.25 23.14 -5.25
C GLU A 301 -12.40 23.81 -3.88
N ILE A 302 -13.24 23.24 -3.00
CA ILE A 302 -13.38 23.70 -1.62
C ILE A 302 -12.03 23.64 -0.89
N MET A 303 -11.27 22.54 -1.03
CA MET A 303 -9.94 22.42 -0.41
C MET A 303 -8.93 23.41 -0.99
N LYS A 304 -8.98 23.66 -2.30
CA LYS A 304 -8.12 24.67 -2.95
C LYS A 304 -8.37 26.08 -2.41
N ILE A 305 -9.63 26.44 -2.19
CA ILE A 305 -10.02 27.73 -1.61
C ILE A 305 -9.52 27.84 -0.16
N VAL A 306 -9.75 26.82 0.66
CA VAL A 306 -9.28 26.80 2.07
C VAL A 306 -7.76 26.92 2.16
N ALA A 307 -7.03 26.27 1.25
CA ALA A 307 -5.57 26.36 1.17
C ALA A 307 -5.09 27.76 0.77
N GLY A 308 -5.75 28.38 -0.21
CA GLY A 308 -5.51 29.77 -0.58
C GLY A 308 -5.71 30.72 0.60
N ARG A 309 -6.77 30.53 1.39
CA ARG A 309 -7.03 31.31 2.61
C ARG A 309 -5.93 31.14 3.66
N TRP A 310 -5.42 29.92 3.85
CA TRP A 310 -4.30 29.67 4.77
C TRP A 310 -3.01 30.35 4.33
N ALA A 311 -2.68 30.27 3.03
CA ALA A 311 -1.49 30.89 2.47
C ALA A 311 -1.54 32.43 2.59
N ALA A 312 -2.70 33.03 2.33
CA ALA A 312 -2.93 34.47 2.50
C ALA A 312 -2.79 34.90 3.98
N GLN A 313 -3.38 34.14 4.92
CA GLN A 313 -3.26 34.40 6.36
C GLN A 313 -1.81 34.31 6.86
N LYS A 314 -1.04 33.37 6.30
CA LYS A 314 0.38 33.23 6.64
C LYS A 314 1.21 34.39 6.11
N SER A 315 0.88 34.90 4.92
CA SER A 315 1.54 36.03 4.29
C SER A 315 1.20 37.35 5.01
N SER A 316 -0.06 37.56 5.40
CA SER A 316 -0.47 38.74 6.17
C SER A 316 0.14 38.77 7.57
N ARG A 317 0.23 37.61 8.24
CA ARG A 317 0.86 37.47 9.56
C ARG A 317 2.38 37.68 9.53
N ALA A 318 3.04 37.39 8.41
CA ALA A 318 4.45 37.70 8.19
C ALA A 318 4.68 39.20 7.91
N MET A 319 3.73 39.86 7.22
CA MET A 319 3.78 41.30 6.98
C MET A 319 3.56 42.11 8.27
N SER A 320 2.59 41.72 9.11
CA SER A 320 2.29 42.41 10.38
C SER A 320 3.39 42.29 11.44
N SER A 321 4.29 41.31 11.35
CA SER A 321 5.43 41.19 12.27
C SER A 321 6.66 42.00 11.85
N SER A 322 6.60 42.72 10.73
CA SER A 322 7.73 43.49 10.17
C SER A 322 7.59 45.01 10.31
N THR A 323 6.47 45.52 10.84
CA THR A 323 6.26 46.94 11.09
C THR A 323 6.57 47.25 12.56
N THR A 324 7.77 47.77 12.84
CA THR A 324 8.07 48.43 14.12
C THR A 324 7.36 49.80 14.16
N PRO A 325 6.76 50.21 15.30
CA PRO A 325 6.22 51.56 15.43
C PRO A 325 7.38 52.55 15.47
N ASP A 326 7.32 53.55 14.58
CA ASP A 326 8.25 54.67 14.51
C ASP A 326 8.13 55.53 15.78
N ALA A 327 9.25 55.70 16.47
CA ALA A 327 9.36 56.48 17.69
C ALA A 327 9.74 57.92 17.33
N SER A 328 8.74 58.77 17.09
CA SER A 328 8.95 60.22 16.92
C SER A 328 7.68 61.02 17.21
N ILE A 329 7.12 60.91 18.42
CA ILE A 329 6.31 61.98 19.06
C ILE A 329 6.50 61.89 20.59
N GLN A 330 7.61 62.42 21.11
CA GLN A 330 7.73 62.85 22.52
C GLN A 330 8.74 64.01 22.62
N GLU A 331 8.37 65.17 22.10
CA GLU A 331 9.12 66.41 22.37
C GLU A 331 8.20 67.64 22.33
N VAL A 332 7.04 67.59 23.01
CA VAL A 332 6.26 68.80 23.34
C VAL A 332 5.46 68.57 24.63
N THR A 333 6.11 68.33 25.77
CA THR A 333 5.54 68.57 27.12
C THR A 333 6.64 68.51 28.18
N LYS A 334 7.63 69.41 28.08
CA LYS A 334 8.57 69.64 29.20
C LYS A 334 9.15 71.06 29.18
N ASP A 335 8.27 72.05 29.18
CA ASP A 335 8.62 73.45 29.51
C ASP A 335 7.35 74.16 30.00
N LEU A 336 7.02 73.96 31.29
CA LEU A 336 6.10 74.79 32.09
C LEU A 336 6.00 74.21 33.52
N ALA A 337 7.15 74.10 34.19
CA ALA A 337 7.20 73.82 35.63
C ALA A 337 8.53 74.33 36.21
N ASP A 338 8.89 75.58 35.91
CA ASP A 338 9.89 76.36 36.66
C ASP A 338 9.60 77.85 36.42
N LEU A 339 8.62 78.38 37.15
CA LEU A 339 8.42 79.81 37.45
C LEU A 339 7.23 79.94 38.43
N ALA A 340 7.49 79.61 39.70
CA ALA A 340 6.69 80.05 40.83
C ALA A 340 7.57 80.03 42.09
N VAL A 341 8.39 81.08 42.22
CA VAL A 341 8.71 81.72 43.50
C VAL A 341 8.23 83.15 43.39
#